data_AF-A0A962XAL5-F1
#
_entry.id   AF-A0A962XAL5-F1
#
_cell.length_a   1.000
_cell.length_b   1.000
_cell.length_c   1.000
_cell.angle_alpha   90.00
_cell.angle_beta   90.00
_cell.angle_gamma   90.00
#
_symmetry.space_group_name_H-M   'P 1'
#
loop_
_entity.id
_entity.type
_entity.pdbx_description
1 polymer ?
#
loop_
_entity_poly.entity_id
_entity_poly.type
_entity_poly.pdbx_seq_one_letter_code
_entity_poly.pdbx_strand_id
1 'polypeptide(L)' 'MKATQDRVVSLHYTLTDDHGLLLDSSRGRDPLAYLHGHGHIIQGLESALEGREAGFSGS' A
#
# COMPACT_ATOMS: atom_id res chain seq x y z
N MET A 1 3.58 -4.41 14.34
CA MET A 1 3.78 -2.95 14.17
C MET A 1 2.71 -2.44 13.22
N LYS A 2 2.19 -1.23 13.44
CA LYS A 2 1.10 -0.64 12.64
C LYS A 2 1.66 0.34 11.59
N ALA A 3 1.00 0.45 10.45
CA ALA A 3 1.22 1.51 9.47
C ALA A 3 0.57 2.79 9.99
N THR A 4 1.39 3.69 10.52
CA THR A 4 0.99 4.99 11.07
C THR A 4 2.02 6.04 10.64
N GLN A 5 1.73 7.32 10.85
CA GLN A 5 2.63 8.45 10.56
C GLN A 5 4.11 8.17 10.91
N ASP A 6 5.00 8.60 10.01
CA ASP A 6 6.47 8.46 10.11
C ASP A 6 7.00 7.02 10.19
N ARG A 7 6.24 6.04 9.69
CA ARG A 7 6.68 4.64 9.61
C ARG A 7 7.02 4.23 8.20
N VAL A 8 8.13 3.52 8.04
CA VAL A 8 8.44 2.83 6.79
C VAL A 8 7.57 1.57 6.70
N VAL A 9 6.80 1.47 5.63
CA VAL A 9 5.91 0.35 5.35
C VAL A 9 6.34 -0.29 4.04
N SER A 10 6.49 -1.62 4.06
CA SER A 10 6.76 -2.42 2.87
C SER A 10 5.56 -3.29 2.56
N LEU A 11 5.08 -3.27 1.31
CA LEU A 11 3.95 -4.09 0.89
C LEU A 11 4.06 -4.57 -0.56
N HIS A 12 3.34 -5.66 -0.83
CA HIS A 12 2.92 -5.95 -2.19
C HIS A 12 1.51 -5.40 -2.44
N TYR A 13 1.29 -4.86 -3.64
CA TYR A 13 0.01 -4.30 -4.06
C TYR A 13 -0.38 -4.74 -5.48
N THR A 14 -1.67 -4.68 -5.73
CA THR A 14 -2.27 -4.70 -7.07
C THR A 14 -3.26 -3.55 -7.09
N LEU A 15 -3.10 -2.65 -8.05
CA LEU A 15 -3.93 -1.46 -8.19
C LEU A 15 -4.76 -1.61 -9.47
N THR A 16 -6.08 -1.46 -9.34
CA THR A 16 -7.01 -1.43 -10.47
C THR A 16 -7.80 -0.14 -10.48
N ASP A 17 -8.35 0.23 -11.64
CA ASP A 17 -9.40 1.24 -11.71
C ASP A 17 -10.77 0.65 -11.32
N ASP A 18 -11.81 1.49 -11.38
CA ASP A 18 -13.20 1.12 -11.06
C ASP A 18 -13.80 0.10 -12.05
N HIS A 19 -13.16 -0.09 -13.21
CA HIS A 19 -13.54 -1.08 -14.22
C HIS A 19 -12.75 -2.39 -14.08
N GLY A 20 -11.86 -2.49 -13.09
CA GLY A 20 -11.01 -3.66 -12.86
C GLY A 20 -9.78 -3.74 -13.77
N LEU A 21 -9.48 -2.69 -14.55
CA LEU A 21 -8.27 -2.64 -15.35
C LEU A 21 -7.05 -2.52 -14.43
N LEU A 22 -6.07 -3.39 -14.63
CA LEU A 22 -4.80 -3.32 -13.91
C LEU A 22 -4.06 -2.04 -14.26
N LEU A 23 -3.88 -1.16 -13.28
CA LEU A 23 -3.10 0.06 -13.41
C LEU A 23 -1.63 -0.21 -13.06
N ASP A 24 -1.39 -0.93 -11.95
CA ASP A 24 -0.03 -1.24 -11.49
C ASP A 24 -0.02 -2.46 -10.53
N SER A 25 1.15 -3.10 -10.38
CA SER A 25 1.36 -4.16 -9.39
C SER A 25 2.83 -4.36 -9.06
N SER A 26 3.10 -4.65 -7.80
CA SER A 26 4.41 -5.14 -7.35
C SER A 26 4.59 -6.66 -7.50
N ARG A 27 3.61 -7.39 -8.05
CA ARG A 27 3.68 -8.85 -8.16
C ARG A 27 4.85 -9.23 -9.08
N GLY A 28 5.69 -10.17 -8.63
CA GLY A 28 6.88 -10.60 -9.36
C GLY A 28 8.08 -9.64 -9.26
N ARG A 29 8.02 -8.68 -8.35
CA ARG A 29 9.10 -7.72 -8.02
C ARG A 29 9.27 -7.64 -6.52
N ASP A 30 10.26 -6.90 -6.05
CA ASP A 30 10.41 -6.57 -4.62
C ASP A 30 9.21 -5.73 -4.11
N PRO A 31 8.85 -5.85 -2.82
CA PRO A 31 7.79 -5.06 -2.24
C PRO A 31 8.13 -3.56 -2.27
N LEU A 32 7.10 -2.73 -2.47
CA LEU A 32 7.25 -1.29 -2.40
C LEU A 32 7.45 -0.87 -0.94
N ALA A 33 8.57 -0.20 -0.66
CA ALA A 33 8.80 0.48 0.60
C ALA A 33 8.47 1.97 0.45
N TYR A 34 7.68 2.52 1.37
CA TYR A 34 7.37 3.95 1.42
C TYR A 34 7.30 4.46 2.86
N LEU A 35 7.30 5.79 3.02
CA LEU A 35 7.13 6.47 4.31
C LEU A 35 5.67 6.89 4.47
N HIS A 36 5.00 6.34 5.48
CA HIS A 36 3.57 6.52 5.70
C HIS A 36 3.26 7.90 6.28
N GLY A 37 2.24 8.55 5.73
CA GLY A 37 1.75 9.88 6.09
C GLY A 37 2.47 11.04 5.38
N HIS A 38 3.28 10.73 4.36
CA HIS A 38 4.05 11.71 3.56
C HIS A 38 3.58 11.81 2.11
N GLY A 39 2.51 11.11 1.72
CA GLY A 39 1.92 11.24 0.38
C GLY A 39 2.79 10.70 -0.76
N HIS A 40 3.68 9.75 -0.47
CA HIS A 40 4.54 9.11 -1.48
C HIS A 40 3.80 8.10 -2.39
N ILE A 41 2.60 7.68 -1.99
CA ILE A 41 1.76 6.74 -2.72
C ILE A 41 0.35 7.33 -2.91
N ILE A 42 -0.48 6.66 -3.71
CA ILE A 42 -1.87 7.07 -3.94
C ILE A 42 -2.62 7.13 -2.60
N GLN A 43 -3.25 8.28 -2.34
CA GLN A 43 -3.94 8.58 -1.07
C GLN A 43 -4.94 7.48 -0.64
N GLY A 44 -5.67 6.90 -1.60
CA GLY A 44 -6.61 5.81 -1.32
C GLY A 44 -5.92 4.56 -0.74
N LEU A 45 -4.74 4.21 -1.28
CA LEU A 45 -3.95 3.08 -0.79
C LEU A 45 -3.36 3.38 0.59
N GLU A 46 -2.81 4.58 0.80
CA GLU A 46 -2.29 4.99 2.12
C GLU A 46 -3.39 4.95 3.19
N SER A 47 -4.57 5.52 2.88
CA SER A 47 -5.72 5.54 3.78
C SER A 47 -6.22 4.13 4.13
N ALA A 48 -6.17 3.19 3.19
CA ALA A 48 -6.58 1.81 3.44
C ALA A 48 -5.62 1.06 4.37
N LEU A 49 -4.35 1.48 4.42
CA LEU A 49 -3.29 0.88 5.23
C LEU A 49 -3.18 1.52 6.63
N GLU A 50 -3.65 2.75 6.83
CA GLU A 50 -3.59 3.43 8.13
C GLU A 50 -4.13 2.54 9.28
N GLY A 51 -3.35 2.42 10.34
CA GLY A 51 -3.63 1.59 11.51
C GLY A 51 -3.53 0.07 11.30
N ARG A 52 -3.32 -0.42 10.07
CA ARG A 52 -3.18 -1.85 9.77
C ARG A 52 -1.84 -2.41 10.23
N GLU A 53 -1.82 -3.70 10.54
CA GLU A 53 -0.61 -4.40 10.98
C GLU A 53 0.06 -5.17 9.83
N ALA A 54 1.35 -5.45 9.99
CA ALA A 54 2.09 -6.31 9.07
C ALA A 54 1.39 -7.68 8.89
N GLY A 55 1.32 -8.15 7.65
CA GLY A 55 0.55 -9.35 7.27
C GLY A 55 -0.91 -9.06 6.89
N PHE A 56 -1.39 -7.82 7.07
CA PHE A 56 -2.68 -7.40 6.54
C PHE A 56 -2.73 -7.61 5.02
N SER A 57 -3.79 -8.30 4.58
CA SER A 57 -4.13 -8.47 3.16
C SER A 57 -5.54 -7.94 2.98
N GLY A 58 -5.69 -6.93 2.12
CA GLY A 58 -7.02 -6.44 1.73
C GLY A 58 -7.67 -7.48 0.82
N SER A 59 -8.73 -8.12 1.32
CA SER A 59 -9.58 -9.03 0.55
C SER A 59 -10.45 -8.27 -0.44
#